data_AF-A0AAD8WEA4-F1
#
_entry.id   AF-A0AAD8WEA4-F1
#
_cell.length_a   1.000
_cell.length_b   1.000
_cell.length_c   1.000
_cell.angle_alpha   90.00
_cell.angle_beta   90.00
_cell.angle_gamma   90.00
#
_symmetry.space_group_name_H-M   'P 1'
#
loop_
_entity.id
_entity.type
_entity.pdbx_description
1 polymer ?
#
loop_
_entity_poly.entity_id
_entity_poly.type
_entity_poly.pdbx_seq_one_letter_code
_entity_poly.pdbx_strand_id
1 'polypeptide(L)'
;MANVDDPKNETSSWSIFNWKNKAEMEGPSDVQKPRMRSTQEILTKYKYDGDAAAAAAHAKEKLMERKEKLERMVQESAELESESENFATLAQQITKSMENKRWWNWRA
;
A
#
# COMPACT_ATOMS: atom_id res chain seq x y z
N MET A 1 -9.26 0.23 -36.91
CA MET A 1 -9.33 -0.59 -35.67
C MET A 1 -8.04 -0.41 -34.90
N ALA A 2 -8.07 0.22 -33.72
CA ALA A 2 -6.90 0.26 -32.83
C ALA A 2 -7.11 -0.76 -31.71
N ASN A 3 -6.17 -1.70 -31.57
CA ASN A 3 -6.17 -2.76 -30.57
C ASN A 3 -6.15 -2.18 -29.16
N VAL A 4 -7.01 -2.71 -28.27
CA VAL A 4 -7.22 -2.27 -26.88
C VAL A 4 -6.43 -3.15 -25.89
N ASP A 5 -5.41 -3.87 -26.36
CA ASP A 5 -4.71 -4.90 -25.58
C ASP A 5 -3.22 -4.59 -25.37
N ASP A 6 -2.89 -3.41 -24.82
CA ASP A 6 -1.55 -3.15 -24.27
C ASP A 6 -1.59 -3.17 -22.72
N PRO A 7 -1.24 -4.29 -22.06
CA PRO A 7 -1.33 -4.46 -20.60
C PRO A 7 -0.24 -3.72 -19.81
N LYS A 8 0.39 -2.69 -20.38
CA LYS A 8 1.56 -2.01 -19.78
C LYS A 8 1.28 -0.64 -19.16
N ASN A 9 0.03 -0.16 -19.16
CA ASN A 9 -0.30 1.16 -18.61
C ASN A 9 -1.05 1.12 -17.25
N GLU A 10 -1.14 -0.02 -16.59
CA GLU A 10 -1.60 -0.04 -15.20
C GLU A 10 -0.46 0.34 -14.28
N THR A 11 -0.07 1.61 -14.32
CA THR A 11 0.71 2.23 -13.25
C THR A 11 -0.17 2.21 -12.01
N SER A 12 -0.04 1.13 -11.24
CA SER A 12 -0.72 0.88 -9.98
C SER A 12 -0.83 2.17 -9.19
N SER A 13 -2.06 2.58 -8.86
CA SER A 13 -2.40 3.80 -8.12
C SER A 13 -1.70 3.93 -6.75
N TRP A 14 -0.99 2.88 -6.32
CA TRP A 14 -0.20 2.79 -5.09
C TRP A 14 1.29 3.18 -5.28
N SER A 15 1.73 3.45 -6.50
CA SER A 15 3.12 3.84 -6.81
C SER A 15 3.54 5.19 -6.20
N ILE A 16 2.58 6.03 -5.80
CA ILE A 16 2.83 7.28 -5.06
C ILE A 16 3.38 7.00 -3.65
N PHE A 17 3.10 5.82 -3.06
CA PHE A 17 3.57 5.43 -1.73
C PHE A 17 4.80 4.50 -1.77
N ASN A 18 5.51 4.42 -2.89
CA ASN A 18 6.71 3.58 -2.98
C ASN A 18 7.89 4.22 -2.22
N TRP A 19 8.07 3.82 -0.96
CA TRP A 19 9.12 4.31 -0.06
C TRP A 19 10.55 3.98 -0.53
N LYS A 20 10.69 3.06 -1.50
CA LYS A 20 11.98 2.59 -2.01
C LYS A 20 12.73 3.62 -2.87
N ASN A 21 12.05 4.70 -3.31
CA ASN A 21 12.66 5.81 -4.05
C ASN A 21 13.37 6.84 -3.15
N LYS A 22 13.37 6.66 -1.82
CA LYS A 22 13.96 7.62 -0.87
C LYS A 22 15.49 7.68 -0.93
N ALA A 23 16.15 6.62 -1.43
CA ALA A 23 17.61 6.53 -1.48
C ALA A 23 18.24 7.19 -2.73
N GLU A 24 17.46 7.52 -3.76
CA GLU A 24 17.96 8.18 -4.98
C GLU A 24 17.94 9.71 -4.90
N MET A 25 17.60 10.27 -3.73
CA MET A 25 17.37 11.71 -3.55
C MET A 25 18.48 12.44 -2.77
N GLU A 26 19.72 11.91 -2.75
CA GLU A 26 20.88 12.61 -2.17
C GLU A 26 22.07 12.68 -3.15
N GLY A 27 22.14 13.79 -3.91
CA GLY A 27 23.33 14.38 -4.57
C GLY A 27 23.43 14.22 -6.11
N PRO A 28 23.87 15.21 -6.92
CA PRO A 28 24.36 16.57 -6.62
C PRO A 28 23.32 17.69 -6.87
N SER A 29 23.73 18.91 -6.56
CA SER A 29 22.96 20.14 -6.33
C SER A 29 22.21 20.76 -7.53
N ASP A 30 21.28 20.03 -8.13
CA ASP A 30 20.20 20.64 -8.92
C ASP A 30 18.89 19.99 -8.51
N VAL A 31 18.20 20.63 -7.56
CA VAL A 31 16.81 20.33 -7.25
C VAL A 31 16.03 20.57 -8.55
N GLN A 32 15.81 19.51 -9.34
CA GLN A 32 14.89 19.54 -10.47
C GLN A 32 13.52 19.83 -9.88
N LYS A 33 13.18 21.11 -9.82
CA LYS A 33 11.85 21.55 -9.43
C LYS A 33 10.87 20.86 -10.39
N PRO A 34 9.78 20.24 -9.88
CA PRO A 34 8.80 19.62 -10.76
C PRO A 34 8.32 20.65 -11.77
N ARG A 35 8.46 20.34 -13.07
CA ARG A 35 7.96 21.21 -14.15
C ARG A 35 6.45 21.36 -13.99
N MET A 36 5.97 22.60 -13.97
CA MET A 36 4.54 22.87 -14.06
C MET A 36 4.02 22.38 -15.42
N ARG A 37 3.08 21.44 -15.39
CA ARG A 37 2.41 20.95 -16.61
C ARG A 37 1.40 22.00 -17.07
N SER A 38 1.22 22.11 -18.39
CA SER A 38 0.19 22.96 -18.96
C SER A 38 -1.20 22.34 -18.76
N THR A 39 -2.26 23.16 -18.77
CA THR A 39 -3.64 22.67 -18.68
C THR A 39 -3.98 21.70 -19.81
N GLN A 40 -3.47 21.95 -21.02
CA GLN A 40 -3.64 21.06 -22.16
C GLN A 40 -3.00 19.69 -21.93
N GLU A 41 -1.77 19.65 -21.42
CA GLU A 41 -1.07 18.40 -21.06
C GLU A 41 -1.81 17.62 -19.96
N ILE A 42 -2.44 18.31 -19.02
CA ILE A 42 -3.23 17.69 -17.96
C ILE A 42 -4.51 17.11 -18.55
N LEU A 43 -5.22 17.90 -19.37
CA LEU A 43 -6.45 17.45 -20.01
C LEU A 43 -6.18 16.27 -20.95
N THR A 44 -5.17 16.32 -21.81
CA THR A 44 -4.87 15.18 -22.70
C THR A 44 -4.52 13.92 -21.95
N LYS A 45 -3.83 14.02 -20.81
CA LYS A 45 -3.40 12.86 -20.04
C LYS A 45 -4.52 12.23 -19.21
N TYR A 46 -5.45 13.03 -18.70
CA TYR A 46 -6.47 12.58 -17.73
C TYR A 46 -7.90 12.72 -18.21
N LYS A 47 -8.12 13.25 -19.43
CA LYS A 47 -9.43 13.27 -20.05
C LYS A 47 -9.90 11.83 -20.21
N TYR A 48 -11.14 11.62 -19.81
CA TYR A 48 -11.84 10.39 -20.14
C TYR A 48 -12.41 10.54 -21.55
N ASP A 49 -11.96 9.69 -22.47
CA ASP A 49 -12.31 9.78 -23.89
C ASP A 49 -13.72 9.25 -24.22
N GLY A 50 -14.43 8.69 -23.23
CA GLY A 50 -15.82 8.21 -23.39
C GLY A 50 -16.89 9.20 -22.92
N ASP A 51 -18.15 8.91 -23.23
CA ASP A 51 -19.30 9.70 -22.79
C ASP A 51 -19.44 9.70 -21.25
N ALA A 52 -20.13 10.71 -20.71
CA ALA A 52 -20.33 10.86 -19.26
C ALA A 52 -20.90 9.61 -18.58
N ALA A 53 -21.77 8.86 -19.28
CA ALA A 53 -22.31 7.59 -18.82
C ALA A 53 -21.24 6.48 -18.70
N ALA A 54 -20.31 6.42 -19.66
CA ALA A 54 -19.20 5.47 -19.63
C ALA A 54 -18.20 5.82 -18.50
N ALA A 55 -17.95 7.12 -18.27
CA ALA A 55 -17.12 7.58 -17.15
C ALA A 55 -17.72 7.16 -15.80
N ALA A 56 -19.05 7.29 -15.66
CA ALA A 56 -19.76 6.90 -14.46
C ALA A 56 -19.75 5.37 -14.24
N ALA A 57 -19.91 4.58 -15.31
CA ALA A 57 -19.82 3.13 -15.25
C ALA A 57 -18.43 2.67 -14.77
N HIS A 58 -17.37 3.23 -15.35
CA HIS A 58 -15.99 2.93 -14.96
C HIS A 58 -15.67 3.40 -13.52
N ALA A 59 -16.21 4.54 -13.09
CA ALA A 59 -16.08 4.98 -11.70
C ALA A 59 -16.77 4.01 -10.72
N LYS A 60 -17.96 3.51 -11.08
CA LYS A 60 -18.69 2.51 -10.30
C LYS A 60 -17.90 1.20 -10.19
N GLU A 61 -17.32 0.74 -11.29
CA GLU A 61 -16.47 -0.47 -11.31
C GLU A 61 -15.28 -0.34 -10.34
N LYS A 62 -14.54 0.77 -10.40
CA LYS A 62 -13.44 1.04 -9.46
C LYS A 62 -13.87 1.12 -8.00
N LEU A 63 -15.09 1.61 -7.73
CA LEU A 63 -15.64 1.61 -6.37
C LEU A 63 -15.95 0.19 -5.89
N MET A 64 -16.42 -0.68 -6.77
CA MET A 64 -16.64 -2.09 -6.45
C MET A 64 -15.32 -2.82 -6.14
N GLU A 65 -14.29 -2.65 -6.98
CA GLU A 65 -12.95 -3.21 -6.72
C GLU A 65 -12.38 -2.75 -5.37
N ARG A 66 -12.53 -1.45 -5.05
CA ARG A 66 -12.09 -0.91 -3.77
C ARG A 66 -12.84 -1.54 -2.61
N LYS A 67 -14.14 -1.76 -2.76
CA LYS A 67 -14.97 -2.40 -1.73
C LYS A 67 -14.48 -3.82 -1.45
N GLU A 68 -14.28 -4.63 -2.49
CA GLU A 68 -13.76 -5.99 -2.36
C GLU A 68 -12.38 -6.01 -1.69
N LYS A 69 -11.49 -5.07 -2.06
CA LYS A 69 -10.18 -4.94 -1.42
C LYS A 69 -10.28 -4.58 0.06
N LEU A 70 -11.21 -3.71 0.45
CA LEU A 70 -11.44 -3.36 1.85
C LEU A 70 -11.97 -4.55 2.65
N GLU A 71 -12.88 -5.32 2.09
CA GLU A 71 -13.39 -6.56 2.72
C GLU A 71 -12.25 -7.56 2.96
N ARG A 72 -11.34 -7.73 1.99
CA ARG A 72 -10.15 -8.57 2.15
C ARG A 72 -9.22 -8.05 3.26
N MET A 73 -8.97 -6.74 3.32
CA MET A 73 -8.12 -6.14 4.36
C MET A 73 -8.71 -6.34 5.76
N VAL A 74 -10.03 -6.27 5.91
CA VAL A 74 -10.70 -6.53 7.18
C VAL A 74 -10.47 -7.98 7.62
N GLN A 75 -10.61 -8.94 6.71
CA GLN A 75 -10.35 -10.35 6.99
C GLN A 75 -8.89 -10.58 7.40
N GLU A 76 -7.93 -10.10 6.60
CA GLU A 76 -6.50 -10.21 6.90
C GLU A 76 -6.13 -9.54 8.24
N SER A 77 -6.79 -8.43 8.61
CA SER A 77 -6.56 -7.75 9.89
C SER A 77 -7.07 -8.55 11.08
N ALA A 78 -8.23 -9.20 10.94
CA ALA A 78 -8.78 -10.07 11.99
C ALA A 78 -7.91 -11.32 12.21
N GLU A 79 -7.40 -11.91 11.12
CA GLU A 79 -6.46 -13.03 11.19
C GLU A 79 -5.14 -12.60 11.87
N LEU A 80 -4.60 -11.43 11.51
CA LEU A 80 -3.39 -10.88 12.11
C LEU A 80 -3.58 -10.57 13.60
N GLU A 81 -4.74 -10.03 14.00
CA GLU A 81 -5.07 -9.77 15.40
C GLU A 81 -5.03 -11.07 16.22
N SER A 82 -5.73 -12.11 15.76
CA SER A 82 -5.71 -13.45 16.37
C SER A 82 -4.29 -14.04 16.46
N GLU A 83 -3.49 -13.94 15.39
CA GLU A 83 -2.12 -14.43 15.39
C GLU A 83 -1.26 -13.66 16.41
N SER A 84 -1.44 -12.34 16.52
CA SER A 84 -0.72 -11.50 17.48
C SER A 84 -1.06 -11.85 18.94
N GLU A 85 -2.32 -12.18 19.24
CA GLU A 85 -2.74 -12.64 20.56
C GLU A 85 -2.06 -13.97 20.94
N ASN A 86 -1.92 -14.88 19.98
CA ASN A 86 -1.21 -16.15 20.17
C ASN A 86 0.28 -15.92 20.48
N PHE A 87 0.93 -15.01 19.74
CA PHE A 87 2.33 -14.65 20.01
C PHE A 87 2.52 -13.97 21.37
N ALA A 88 1.62 -13.06 21.74
CA ALA A 88 1.65 -12.41 23.05
C ALA A 88 1.52 -13.43 24.18
N THR A 89 0.61 -14.40 24.03
CA THR A 89 0.42 -15.48 24.99
C THR A 89 1.68 -16.35 25.11
N LEU A 90 2.30 -16.72 23.99
CA LEU A 90 3.54 -17.49 23.97
C LEU A 90 4.70 -16.72 24.64
N ALA A 91 4.84 -15.43 24.35
CA ALA A 91 5.86 -14.58 24.97
C ALA A 91 5.67 -14.52 26.49
N GLN A 92 4.44 -14.34 26.98
CA GLN A 92 4.13 -14.38 28.40
C GLN A 92 4.48 -15.72 29.04
N GLN A 93 4.22 -16.85 28.36
CA GLN A 93 4.60 -18.17 28.84
C GLN A 93 6.13 -18.31 28.95
N ILE A 94 6.88 -17.82 27.96
CA ILE A 94 8.35 -17.81 27.99
C ILE A 94 8.84 -17.00 29.19
N THR A 95 8.32 -15.78 29.39
CA THR A 95 8.68 -14.94 30.54
C THR A 95 8.45 -15.66 31.87
N LYS A 96 7.25 -16.24 32.08
CA LYS A 96 6.94 -17.03 33.29
C LYS A 96 7.88 -18.21 33.47
N SER A 97 8.22 -18.93 32.39
CA SER A 97 9.14 -20.07 32.45
C SER A 97 10.59 -19.66 32.78
N MET A 98 10.98 -18.43 32.39
CA MET A 98 12.32 -17.88 32.62
C MET A 98 12.45 -17.16 33.96
N GLU A 99 11.38 -16.65 34.55
CA GLU A 99 11.38 -16.06 35.91
C GLU A 99 11.90 -17.04 36.96
N ASN A 100 11.57 -18.32 36.82
CA ASN A 100 12.07 -19.40 37.68
C ASN A 100 13.53 -19.80 37.38
N LYS A 101 14.12 -19.32 36.28
CA LYS A 101 15.47 -19.64 35.81
C LYS A 101 16.38 -18.40 35.72
N ARG A 102 16.06 -17.38 36.52
CA ARG A 102 16.85 -16.15 36.62
C ARG A 102 18.28 -16.47 37.06
N TRP A 103 19.26 -16.19 36.20
CA TRP A 103 20.67 -16.54 36.42
C TRP A 103 21.31 -15.86 37.64
N TRP A 104 20.73 -14.77 38.14
CA TRP A 104 21.17 -14.06 39.35
C TRP A 104 20.73 -14.72 40.66
N ASN A 105 19.82 -15.69 40.64
CA ASN A 105 19.38 -16.40 41.85
C ASN A 105 20.41 -17.40 42.39
N TRP A 106 21.56 -17.63 41.75
CA TRP A 106 22.56 -18.56 42.29
C TRP A 106 23.37 -17.99 43.45
N ARG A 107 23.35 -16.66 43.65
CA ARG A 107 24.38 -15.94 44.42
C ARG A 107 23.96 -15.53 45.84
N ALA A 108 22.96 -16.21 46.41
CA ALA A 108 22.55 -16.05 47.82
C ALA A 108 22.88 -17.32 48.62
#